data_AF-A0A1M6BSL9-F1
#
_entry.id   AF-A0A1M6BSL9-F1
#
_cell.length_a   1.000
_cell.length_b   1.000
_cell.length_c   1.000
_cell.angle_alpha   90.00
_cell.angle_beta   90.00
_cell.angle_gamma   90.00
#
_symmetry.space_group_name_H-M   'P 1'
#
loop_
_entity.id
_entity.type
_entity.pdbx_description
1 polymer ?
#
loop_
_entity_poly.entity_id
_entity_poly.type
_entity_poly.pdbx_seq_one_letter_code
_entity_poly.pdbx_strand_id
1 'polypeptide(L)'
;MARYWKEKLDTTKHRDFMSTVHIDGMPLYPPRDNLLDKWVYFAEADGHQLQFISRDQVQEALDYFSLKIHASTMHEGIDLEHYWQYWHERLPKGMHSQRSKKIWIPTLQKLLSAIDTDKVQTRLS
;
A
#
# COMPACT_ATOMS: atom_id res chain seq x y z
N MET A 1 -13.93 8.66 -6.88
CA MET A 1 -13.99 7.39 -7.66
C MET A 1 -12.70 6.64 -7.41
N ALA A 2 -12.76 5.32 -7.26
CA ALA A 2 -11.56 4.51 -7.08
C ALA A 2 -10.79 4.38 -8.41
N ARG A 3 -9.47 4.53 -8.36
CA ARG A 3 -8.54 4.40 -9.50
C ARG A 3 -7.33 3.58 -9.08
N TYR A 4 -6.72 2.89 -10.03
CA TYR A 4 -5.46 2.19 -9.81
C TYR A 4 -4.63 2.18 -11.09
N TRP A 5 -3.32 2.21 -10.94
CA TRP A 5 -2.37 2.22 -12.04
C TRP A 5 -1.01 1.66 -11.59
N LYS A 6 -0.10 1.42 -12.54
CA LYS A 6 1.29 1.07 -12.28
C LYS A 6 2.23 2.08 -12.92
N GLU A 7 3.38 2.28 -12.30
CA GLU A 7 4.49 3.10 -12.79
C GLU A 7 5.77 2.27 -12.76
N LYS A 8 6.71 2.57 -13.67
CA LYS A 8 8.04 1.96 -13.63
C LYS A 8 8.78 2.48 -12.39
N LEU A 9 9.47 1.59 -11.68
CA LEU A 9 10.17 1.94 -10.44
C LEU A 9 11.15 3.10 -10.66
N ASP A 10 10.92 4.20 -9.94
CA ASP A 10 11.81 5.34 -9.84
C ASP A 10 12.26 5.48 -8.38
N THR A 11 13.51 5.12 -8.10
CA THR A 11 14.09 5.15 -6.73
C THR A 11 14.15 6.54 -6.11
N THR A 12 14.03 7.61 -6.91
CA THR A 12 14.02 8.99 -6.40
C THR A 12 12.63 9.43 -5.94
N LYS A 13 11.57 8.83 -6.51
CA LYS A 13 10.17 9.18 -6.24
C LYS A 13 9.47 8.15 -5.35
N HIS A 14 9.73 6.87 -5.58
CA HIS A 14 9.00 5.76 -4.96
C HIS A 14 9.69 5.29 -3.68
N ARG A 15 8.90 5.03 -2.63
CA ARG A 15 9.39 4.46 -1.36
C ARG A 15 8.56 3.26 -0.92
N ASP A 16 9.18 2.40 -0.12
CA ASP A 16 8.46 1.30 0.51
C ASP A 16 7.87 1.76 1.86
N PHE A 17 6.56 1.97 1.88
CA PHE A 17 5.86 2.39 3.09
C PHE A 17 5.38 1.21 3.94
N MET A 18 5.29 -0.01 3.41
CA MET A 18 4.65 -1.13 4.11
C MET A 18 5.62 -2.04 4.85
N SER A 19 6.81 -2.29 4.32
CA SER A 19 7.77 -3.21 4.94
C SER A 19 8.61 -2.56 6.05
N THR A 20 8.24 -1.37 6.52
CA THR A 20 9.00 -0.64 7.53
C THR A 20 8.11 0.04 8.56
N VAL A 21 8.73 0.34 9.70
CA VAL A 21 8.15 1.13 10.79
C VAL A 21 8.55 2.62 10.72
N HIS A 22 9.46 2.98 9.80
CA HIS A 22 9.89 4.35 9.58
C HIS A 22 8.81 5.17 8.87
N ILE A 23 8.56 6.39 9.37
CA ILE A 23 7.49 7.29 8.90
C ILE A 23 7.62 7.60 7.40
N ASP A 24 8.84 7.88 6.95
CA ASP A 24 9.16 8.26 5.56
C ASP A 24 9.27 7.08 4.58
N GLY A 25 9.00 5.86 5.05
CA GLY A 25 9.23 4.65 4.26
C GLY A 25 10.72 4.35 4.06
N MET A 26 11.01 3.19 3.48
CA MET A 26 12.35 2.76 3.13
C MET A 26 12.70 3.16 1.69
N PRO A 27 13.95 3.59 1.43
CA PRO A 27 14.41 3.82 0.07
C PRO A 27 14.40 2.50 -0.70
N LEU A 28 14.03 2.57 -1.97
CA LEU A 28 14.06 1.43 -2.88
C LEU A 28 15.43 1.37 -3.56
N TYR A 29 16.03 0.18 -3.56
CA TYR A 29 17.27 -0.04 -4.29
C TYR A 29 16.96 -0.33 -5.76
N PRO A 30 17.76 0.20 -6.69
CA PRO A 30 17.64 -0.17 -8.09
C PRO A 30 17.81 -1.68 -8.23
N PRO A 31 17.11 -2.31 -9.18
CA PRO A 31 17.33 -3.74 -9.45
C PRO A 31 18.80 -3.96 -9.78
N ARG A 32 19.38 -5.06 -9.26
CA ARG A 32 20.76 -5.45 -9.58
C ARG A 32 20.95 -5.73 -11.07
N ASP A 33 19.87 -6.10 -11.74
CA ASP A 33 19.81 -6.38 -13.16
C ASP A 33 18.91 -5.35 -13.85
N ASN A 34 19.48 -4.58 -14.78
CA ASN A 34 18.77 -3.56 -15.54
C ASN A 34 17.73 -4.15 -16.51
N LEU A 35 17.76 -5.47 -16.76
CA LEU A 35 16.79 -6.18 -17.58
C LEU A 35 15.49 -6.52 -16.84
N LEU A 36 15.48 -6.43 -15.50
CA LEU A 36 14.29 -6.68 -14.69
C LEU A 36 13.52 -5.38 -14.47
N ASP A 37 12.45 -5.19 -15.24
CA ASP A 37 11.49 -4.12 -15.00
C ASP A 37 10.76 -4.36 -13.67
N LYS A 38 11.02 -3.47 -12.70
CA LYS A 38 10.23 -3.39 -11.47
C LYS A 38 9.11 -2.36 -11.64
N TRP A 39 7.93 -2.74 -11.17
CA TRP A 39 6.73 -1.90 -11.21
C TRP A 39 6.31 -1.54 -9.79
N VAL A 40 5.78 -0.33 -9.65
CA VAL A 40 5.16 0.18 -8.43
C VAL A 40 3.68 0.38 -8.73
N TYR A 41 2.82 -0.09 -7.83
CA TYR A 41 1.38 -0.06 -7.98
C TYR A 41 0.78 1.03 -7.09
N PHE A 42 -0.25 1.68 -7.61
CA PHE A 42 -0.95 2.74 -6.91
C PHE A 42 -2.44 2.43 -6.88
N ALA A 43 -3.07 2.75 -5.75
CA ALA A 43 -4.51 2.79 -5.61
C ALA A 43 -4.92 4.13 -5.00
N GLU A 44 -5.86 4.83 -5.63
CA GLU A 44 -6.44 6.06 -5.14
C GLU A 44 -7.94 5.86 -4.90
N ALA A 45 -8.38 6.06 -3.68
CA ALA A 45 -9.79 5.96 -3.32
C ALA A 45 -10.12 6.84 -2.09
N ASP A 46 -11.36 7.31 -2.02
CA ASP A 46 -11.85 8.13 -0.89
C ASP A 46 -11.00 9.38 -0.59
N GLY A 47 -10.30 9.92 -1.61
CA GLY A 47 -9.40 11.08 -1.47
C GLY A 47 -8.00 10.76 -0.95
N HIS A 48 -7.67 9.48 -0.79
CA HIS A 48 -6.37 9.01 -0.33
C HIS A 48 -5.69 8.12 -1.39
N GLN A 49 -4.36 8.12 -1.40
CA GLN A 49 -3.54 7.31 -2.29
C GLN A 49 -2.64 6.38 -1.47
N LEU A 50 -2.58 5.11 -1.87
CA LEU A 50 -1.64 4.12 -1.35
C LEU A 50 -0.68 3.67 -2.45
N GLN A 51 0.57 3.44 -2.08
CA GLN A 51 1.63 2.95 -2.94
C GLN A 51 2.08 1.56 -2.48
N PHE A 52 2.26 0.64 -3.42
CA PHE A 52 2.67 -0.74 -3.19
C PHE A 52 3.84 -1.09 -4.10
N ILE A 53 4.91 -1.64 -3.53
CA ILE A 53 6.11 -2.04 -4.28
C ILE A 53 6.05 -3.51 -4.73
N SER A 54 5.01 -4.23 -4.33
CA SER A 54 4.78 -5.63 -4.69
C SER A 54 3.30 -6.00 -4.68
N ARG A 55 2.98 -7.11 -5.35
CA ARG A 55 1.67 -7.77 -5.28
C ARG A 55 1.30 -8.18 -3.85
N ASP A 56 2.28 -8.65 -3.08
CA ASP A 56 2.07 -9.11 -1.70
C ASP A 56 1.66 -7.97 -0.78
N GLN A 57 2.19 -6.77 -0.99
CA GLN A 57 1.76 -5.59 -0.24
C GLN A 57 0.30 -5.20 -0.54
N VAL A 58 -0.17 -5.38 -1.78
CA VAL A 58 -1.59 -5.18 -2.11
C VAL A 58 -2.46 -6.21 -1.39
N GLN A 59 -2.02 -7.47 -1.31
CA GLN A 59 -2.70 -8.52 -0.55
C GLN A 59 -2.73 -8.21 0.95
N GLU A 60 -1.60 -7.83 1.54
CA GLU A 60 -1.51 -7.47 2.95
C GLU A 60 -2.45 -6.31 3.30
N ALA A 61 -2.52 -5.29 2.45
CA ALA A 61 -3.47 -4.20 2.63
C ALA A 61 -4.93 -4.69 2.53
N LEU A 62 -5.24 -5.55 1.55
CA LEU A 62 -6.57 -6.12 1.40
C LEU A 62 -6.97 -6.92 2.66
N ASP A 63 -6.05 -7.70 3.19
CA ASP A 63 -6.27 -8.49 4.40
C ASP A 63 -6.55 -7.57 5.60
N TYR A 64 -5.73 -6.52 5.80
CA TYR A 64 -5.95 -5.50 6.82
C TYR A 64 -7.34 -4.85 6.74
N PHE A 65 -7.74 -4.36 5.55
CA PHE A 65 -9.03 -3.71 5.38
C PHE A 65 -10.21 -4.68 5.56
N SER A 66 -9.99 -5.96 5.29
CA SER A 66 -10.99 -7.03 5.43
C SER A 66 -11.17 -7.50 6.89
N LEU A 67 -10.26 -7.18 7.80
CA LEU A 67 -10.41 -7.51 9.21
C LEU A 67 -11.65 -6.83 9.81
N LYS A 68 -12.51 -7.64 10.44
CA LYS A 68 -13.73 -7.19 11.11
C LYS A 68 -13.43 -6.37 12.38
N ILE A 69 -12.34 -6.70 13.08
CA ILE A 69 -11.84 -6.04 14.28
C ILE A 69 -10.63 -5.19 13.88
N HIS A 70 -10.51 -3.98 14.44
CA HIS A 70 -9.41 -3.07 14.15
C HIS A 70 -8.07 -3.67 14.61
N ALA A 71 -7.01 -3.59 13.80
CA ALA A 71 -5.71 -4.19 14.16
C ALA A 71 -4.99 -3.47 15.32
N SER A 72 -5.43 -2.27 15.72
CA SER A 72 -4.88 -1.57 16.90
C SER A 72 -5.09 -2.31 18.22
N THR A 73 -5.95 -3.34 18.24
CA THR A 73 -6.16 -4.17 19.44
C THR A 73 -5.30 -5.43 19.45
N MET A 74 -4.42 -5.63 18.46
CA MET A 74 -3.67 -6.88 18.32
C MET A 74 -2.39 -6.95 19.17
N HIS A 75 -1.82 -5.82 19.63
CA HIS A 75 -0.51 -5.80 20.30
C HIS A 75 -0.58 -5.04 21.63
N GLU A 76 -0.31 -5.73 22.74
CA GLU A 76 -0.11 -5.14 24.08
C GLU A 76 1.37 -4.73 24.26
N GLY A 77 1.62 -3.52 24.76
CA GLY A 77 2.89 -3.14 25.41
C GLY A 77 4.00 -2.54 24.55
N ILE A 78 3.73 -1.49 23.76
CA ILE A 78 4.80 -0.73 23.09
C ILE A 78 4.82 0.71 23.61
N ASP A 79 5.58 0.94 24.68
CA ASP A 79 5.62 2.22 25.40
C ASP A 79 6.72 3.18 24.88
N LEU A 80 7.24 2.95 23.66
CA LEU A 80 8.36 3.68 23.03
C LEU A 80 7.94 4.34 21.68
N GLU A 81 6.81 5.05 21.69
CA GLU A 81 5.83 5.21 20.61
C GLU A 81 6.09 6.22 19.47
N HIS A 82 7.22 6.93 19.40
CA HIS A 82 7.31 8.08 18.47
C HIS A 82 7.94 7.80 17.09
N TYR A 83 8.65 6.69 16.91
CA TYR A 83 9.38 6.40 15.66
C TYR A 83 9.06 5.05 15.04
N TRP A 84 8.27 4.20 15.72
CA TRP A 84 7.90 2.88 15.25
C TRP A 84 6.38 2.79 15.13
N GLN A 85 5.87 3.02 13.92
CA GLN A 85 4.46 2.83 13.61
C GLN A 85 4.35 1.94 12.38
N TYR A 86 3.60 0.85 12.51
CA TYR A 86 3.26 0.02 11.37
C TYR A 86 2.53 0.86 10.31
N TRP A 87 2.64 0.48 9.05
CA TRP A 87 2.07 1.25 7.94
C TRP A 87 0.56 1.51 8.11
N HIS A 88 -0.16 0.55 8.69
CA HIS A 88 -1.60 0.68 8.89
C HIS A 88 -1.97 1.64 10.02
N GLU A 89 -1.05 1.91 10.97
CA GLU A 89 -1.26 2.88 12.06
C GLU A 89 -1.05 4.31 11.58
N ARG A 90 -0.27 4.48 10.49
CA ARG A 90 -0.03 5.75 9.82
C ARG A 90 -1.16 6.14 8.86
N LEU A 91 -2.17 5.30 8.71
CA LEU A 91 -3.31 5.63 7.86
C LEU A 91 -4.08 6.83 8.44
N PRO A 92 -4.57 7.74 7.57
CA PRO A 92 -5.47 8.80 7.99
C PRO A 92 -6.68 8.26 8.78
N LYS A 93 -7.07 8.95 9.84
CA LYS A 93 -8.18 8.56 10.73
C LYS A 93 -9.47 8.15 9.97
N GLY A 94 -9.74 8.76 8.82
CA GLY A 94 -10.90 8.45 7.96
C GLY A 94 -10.87 7.06 7.31
N MET A 95 -9.68 6.50 7.09
CA MET A 95 -9.49 5.24 6.37
C MET A 95 -9.84 4.00 7.21
N HIS A 96 -9.94 4.14 8.53
CA HIS A 96 -10.35 3.04 9.42
C HIS A 96 -11.88 2.83 9.46
N SER A 97 -12.65 3.78 8.93
CA SER A 97 -14.11 3.73 9.00
C SER A 97 -14.70 2.60 8.16
N GLN A 98 -15.86 2.06 8.59
CA GLN A 98 -16.61 1.06 7.82
C GLN A 98 -16.97 1.56 6.42
N ARG A 99 -17.22 2.87 6.29
CA ARG A 99 -17.43 3.51 4.99
C ARG A 99 -16.20 3.38 4.10
N SER A 100 -15.01 3.70 4.62
CA SER A 100 -13.77 3.64 3.85
C SER A 100 -13.42 2.19 3.50
N LYS A 101 -13.61 1.24 4.42
CA LYS A 101 -13.46 -0.21 4.13
C LYS A 101 -14.31 -0.67 2.95
N LYS A 102 -15.58 -0.25 2.86
CA LYS A 102 -16.48 -0.57 1.73
C LYS A 102 -15.98 -0.02 0.38
N ILE A 103 -15.10 0.97 0.38
CA ILE A 103 -14.48 1.55 -0.82
C ILE A 103 -13.14 0.86 -1.10
N TRP A 104 -12.29 0.69 -0.09
CA TRP A 104 -10.94 0.16 -0.24
C TRP A 104 -10.90 -1.32 -0.56
N ILE A 105 -11.73 -2.16 0.08
CA ILE A 105 -11.79 -3.60 -0.20
C ILE A 105 -12.01 -3.88 -1.69
N PRO A 106 -13.09 -3.38 -2.34
CA PRO A 106 -13.29 -3.65 -3.77
C PRO A 106 -12.24 -2.99 -4.67
N THR A 107 -11.61 -1.90 -4.22
CA THR A 107 -10.51 -1.25 -4.97
C THR A 107 -9.27 -2.13 -4.99
N LEU A 108 -8.86 -2.65 -3.83
CA LEU A 108 -7.70 -3.52 -3.69
C LEU A 108 -7.92 -4.86 -4.37
N GLN A 109 -9.12 -5.44 -4.29
CA GLN A 109 -9.48 -6.65 -5.04
C GLN A 109 -9.33 -6.47 -6.55
N LYS A 110 -9.78 -5.33 -7.10
CA LYS A 110 -9.64 -5.02 -8.53
C LYS A 110 -8.19 -4.82 -8.93
N LEU A 111 -7.42 -4.09 -8.12
CA LEU A 111 -5.98 -3.92 -8.36
C LEU A 111 -5.27 -5.27 -8.34
N LEU A 112 -5.50 -6.09 -7.32
CA LEU A 112 -4.88 -7.40 -7.18
C LEU A 112 -5.18 -8.30 -8.38
N SER A 113 -6.46 -8.38 -8.77
CA SER A 113 -6.87 -9.13 -9.97
C SER A 113 -6.22 -8.58 -11.26
N ALA A 114 -6.09 -7.26 -11.37
CA ALA A 114 -5.42 -6.64 -12.51
C ALA A 114 -3.91 -6.92 -12.52
N ILE A 115 -3.26 -7.02 -11.36
CA ILE A 115 -1.85 -7.43 -11.25
C ILE A 115 -1.69 -8.87 -11.69
N ASP A 116 -2.52 -9.77 -11.14
CA ASP A 116 -2.47 -11.21 -11.42
C ASP A 116 -2.78 -11.53 -12.91
N THR A 117 -3.45 -10.63 -13.62
CA THR A 117 -3.76 -10.75 -15.07
C THR A 117 -2.92 -9.84 -15.97
N ASP A 118 -1.97 -9.09 -15.41
CA ASP A 118 -1.17 -8.05 -16.07
C ASP A 118 -1.98 -7.00 -16.87
N LYS A 119 -3.15 -6.62 -16.33
CA LYS A 119 -4.08 -5.63 -16.92
C LYS A 119 -4.09 -4.29 -16.17
N VAL A 120 -3.05 -3.99 -15.40
CA VAL A 120 -2.93 -2.71 -14.71
C VAL A 120 -2.56 -1.62 -15.72
N GLN A 121 -3.29 -0.51 -15.71
CA GLN A 121 -3.00 0.64 -16.58
C GLN A 121 -1.63 1.23 -16.24
N THR A 122 -0.76 1.39 -17.23
CA THR A 122 0.53 2.05 -17.06
C THR A 122 0.36 3.56 -17.18
N ARG A 123 0.84 4.31 -16.18
CA ARG A 123 0.93 5.77 -16.25
C ARG A 123 2.37 6.16 -16.54
N LEU A 124 2.57 6.94 -17.60
CA LEU A 124 3.85 7.57 -17.87
C LEU A 124 3.94 8.81 -16.98
N SER A 125 4.87 8.77 -16.02
CA SER A 125 5.16 9.87 -15.08
C SER A 125 6.07 10.92 -15.69
#